data_AF-B4VLL6-F1
#
_entry.id   AF-B4VLL6-F1
#
_cell.length_a   1.000
_cell.length_b   1.000
_cell.length_c   1.000
_cell.angle_alpha   90.00
_cell.angle_beta   90.00
_cell.angle_gamma   90.00
#
_symmetry.space_group_name_H-M   'P 1'
#
loop_
_entity.id
_entity.type
_entity.pdbx_description
1 polymer ?
#
loop_
_entity_poly.entity_id
_entity_poly.type
_entity_poly.pdbx_seq_one_letter_code
_entity_poly.pdbx_strand_id
1 'polypeptide(L)' 'MTLAKDSAPTDQITSLNNTEDIIIPPCDLLSDEPPLESDLHRDQIELLLACLKWWWRERTDFYATGNLTIYSLP' A
#
# COMPACT_ATOMS: atom_id res chain seq x y z
N MET A 1 28.08 2.71 -51.00
CA MET A 1 28.60 1.91 -49.87
C MET A 1 29.01 2.87 -48.79
N THR A 2 28.38 2.80 -47.61
CA THR A 2 29.01 2.71 -46.28
C THR A 2 27.87 2.48 -45.29
N LEU A 3 27.95 1.38 -44.54
CA LEU A 3 26.92 0.90 -43.61
C LEU A 3 26.87 1.80 -42.37
N ALA A 4 25.69 2.29 -41.99
CA ALA A 4 25.46 2.90 -40.67
C ALA A 4 25.32 1.78 -39.64
N LYS A 5 26.15 1.82 -38.60
CA LYS A 5 26.17 0.88 -37.49
C LYS A 5 25.25 1.42 -36.40
N ASP A 6 24.10 0.76 -36.20
CA ASP A 6 23.19 1.05 -35.09
C ASP A 6 23.93 0.91 -33.76
N SER A 7 23.96 1.99 -32.98
CA SER A 7 24.49 2.02 -31.62
C SER A 7 23.33 2.28 -30.67
N ALA A 8 23.08 1.34 -29.75
CA ALA A 8 21.97 1.35 -28.80
C ALA A 8 21.97 2.60 -27.91
N PRO A 9 20.80 3.05 -27.39
CA PRO A 9 20.75 4.15 -26.44
C PRO A 9 21.26 3.61 -25.09
N THR A 10 22.41 4.10 -24.66
CA THR A 10 22.82 4.00 -23.26
C THR A 10 22.12 5.12 -22.52
N ASP A 11 21.05 4.76 -21.81
CA ASP A 11 20.33 5.65 -20.91
C ASP A 11 21.29 6.23 -19.86
N GLN A 12 21.61 7.50 -20.04
CA GLN A 12 22.32 8.30 -19.05
C GLN A 12 21.32 8.74 -17.98
N ILE A 13 21.27 8.01 -16.85
CA ILE A 13 20.81 8.59 -15.60
C ILE A 13 22.06 8.97 -14.79
N THR A 14 22.48 10.22 -14.95
CA THR A 14 23.56 10.83 -14.17
C THR A 14 23.02 11.35 -12.83
N SER A 15 23.71 10.94 -11.77
CA SER A 15 23.84 11.53 -10.43
C SER A 15 22.59 11.77 -9.58
N LEU A 16 22.42 10.89 -8.58
CA LEU A 16 21.96 11.26 -7.24
C LEU A 16 23.06 10.89 -6.25
N ASN A 17 24.20 11.58 -6.35
CA ASN A 17 25.26 11.49 -5.35
C ASN A 17 24.87 12.36 -4.16
N ASN A 18 24.29 11.74 -3.13
CA ASN A 18 24.25 12.12 -1.71
C ASN A 18 22.92 11.67 -1.09
N THR A 19 22.80 10.37 -0.84
CA THR A 19 21.85 9.86 0.16
C THR A 19 22.66 8.95 1.05
N GLU A 20 22.81 9.33 2.31
CA GLU A 20 23.32 8.45 3.37
C GLU A 20 22.77 7.04 3.17
N ASP A 21 23.64 6.03 3.25
CA ASP A 21 23.35 4.62 2.94
C ASP A 21 21.94 4.23 3.37
N ILE A 22 20.99 4.28 2.42
CA ILE A 22 19.63 3.81 2.63
C ILE A 22 19.76 2.29 2.72
N ILE A 23 19.80 1.80 3.95
CA ILE A 23 19.78 0.37 4.25
C ILE A 23 18.38 -0.13 3.88
N ILE A 24 18.25 -0.67 2.67
CA ILE A 24 17.04 -1.36 2.24
C ILE A 24 17.00 -2.68 3.01
N PRO A 25 15.92 -2.97 3.77
CA PRO A 25 15.79 -4.25 4.46
C PRO A 25 15.79 -5.40 3.44
N PRO A 26 16.27 -6.60 3.82
CA PRO A 26 16.28 -7.74 2.91
C PRO A 26 14.85 -8.06 2.44
N CYS A 27 14.62 -7.96 1.13
CA CYS A 27 13.34 -8.24 0.47
C CYS A 27 13.04 -9.75 0.37
N ASP A 28 14.02 -10.60 0.68
CA ASP A 28 13.92 -12.07 0.64
C ASP A 28 13.32 -12.69 1.91
N LEU A 29 12.63 -11.89 2.73
CA LEU A 29 11.90 -12.43 3.87
C LEU A 29 10.70 -13.23 3.34
N LEU A 30 10.64 -14.52 3.70
CA LEU A 30 9.46 -15.35 3.45
C LEU A 30 8.28 -14.77 4.24
N SER A 31 7.51 -13.92 3.58
CA SER A 31 6.29 -13.34 4.13
C SER A 31 5.13 -14.31 3.87
N ASP A 32 4.63 -14.96 4.91
CA ASP A 32 3.37 -15.72 4.86
C ASP A 32 2.20 -14.74 5.00
N GLU A 33 2.15 -13.78 4.07
CA GLU A 33 1.10 -12.77 4.05
C GLU A 33 -0.21 -13.44 3.63
N PRO A 34 -1.30 -13.22 4.40
CA PRO A 34 -2.60 -13.69 3.98
C PRO A 34 -2.95 -13.08 2.62
N PRO A 35 -3.76 -13.78 1.80
CA PRO A 35 -4.19 -13.24 0.52
C PRO A 35 -4.80 -11.86 0.72
N LEU A 36 -4.43 -10.93 -0.17
CA LEU A 36 -4.97 -9.58 -0.16
C LEU A 36 -6.50 -9.63 -0.13
N GLU A 37 -7.09 -8.78 0.73
CA GLU A 37 -8.53 -8.64 0.79
C GLU A 37 -9.12 -8.39 -0.61
N SER A 38 -10.12 -9.19 -0.98
CA SER A 38 -10.76 -9.04 -2.28
C SER A 38 -11.52 -7.72 -2.39
N ASP A 39 -11.65 -7.17 -3.59
CA ASP A 39 -12.43 -5.94 -3.84
C ASP A 39 -13.88 -6.08 -3.30
N LEU A 40 -14.49 -7.26 -3.47
CA LEU A 40 -15.83 -7.54 -2.95
C LEU A 40 -15.89 -7.41 -1.41
N HIS A 41 -14.88 -7.91 -0.70
CA HIS A 41 -14.85 -7.81 0.76
C HIS A 41 -14.72 -6.35 1.22
N ARG A 42 -13.88 -5.57 0.54
CA ARG A 42 -13.75 -4.13 0.79
C ARG A 42 -15.07 -3.40 0.60
N ASP A 43 -15.75 -3.66 -0.51
CA ASP A 43 -17.03 -2.99 -0.82
C ASP A 43 -18.13 -3.36 0.19
N GLN A 44 -18.13 -4.61 0.68
CA GLN A 44 -19.02 -5.04 1.75
C GLN A 44 -18.74 -4.32 3.09
N ILE A 45 -17.46 -4.16 3.47
CA ILE A 45 -17.07 -3.39 4.66
C ILE A 45 -17.48 -1.93 4.51
N GLU A 46 -17.29 -1.33 3.33
CA GLU A 46 -17.67 0.05 3.08
C GLU A 46 -19.18 0.26 3.22
N LEU A 47 -19.98 -0.64 2.64
CA LEU A 47 -21.43 -0.61 2.77
C LEU A 47 -21.87 -0.75 4.24
N LEU A 48 -21.28 -1.67 4.98
CA LEU A 48 -21.54 -1.85 6.41
C LEU A 48 -21.23 -0.56 7.18
N LEU A 49 -20.08 0.05 6.92
CA LEU A 49 -19.66 1.27 7.59
C LEU A 49 -20.59 2.45 7.30
N ALA A 50 -21.05 2.58 6.05
CA ALA A 50 -22.02 3.58 5.66
C ALA A 50 -23.36 3.41 6.41
N CYS A 51 -23.86 2.17 6.50
CA CYS A 51 -25.07 1.86 7.26
C CYS A 51 -24.95 2.23 8.75
N LEU A 52 -23.83 1.88 9.39
CA LEU A 52 -23.58 2.19 10.81
C LEU A 52 -23.51 3.70 11.06
N LYS A 53 -22.79 4.43 10.21
CA LYS A 53 -22.69 5.90 10.30
C LYS A 53 -24.04 6.57 10.09
N TRP A 54 -24.86 6.07 9.18
CA TRP A 54 -26.19 6.60 8.93
C TRP A 54 -27.16 6.33 10.09
N TRP A 55 -27.12 5.10 10.62
CA TRP A 55 -27.98 4.68 11.73
C TRP A 55 -27.66 5.44 13.02
N TRP A 56 -26.38 5.66 13.31
CA TRP A 56 -25.94 6.39 14.51
C TRP A 56 -25.57 7.85 14.24
N ARG A 57 -26.08 8.47 13.18
CA ARG A 57 -25.70 9.86 12.81
C ARG A 57 -25.94 10.91 13.90
N GLU A 58 -26.85 10.66 14.83
CA GLU A 58 -27.18 11.57 15.94
C GLU A 58 -26.28 11.37 17.18
N ARG A 59 -25.45 10.32 17.18
CA ARG A 59 -24.55 9.96 18.28
C ARG A 59 -23.13 10.43 17.99
N THR A 60 -22.47 10.96 19.01
CA THR A 60 -21.06 11.38 18.97
C THR A 60 -20.13 10.47 19.76
N ASP A 61 -20.65 9.39 20.34
CA ASP A 61 -19.97 8.48 21.27
C ASP A 61 -19.62 7.13 20.63
N PHE A 62 -19.52 7.07 19.30
CA PHE A 62 -19.08 5.89 18.57
C PHE A 62 -18.03 6.24 17.52
N TYR A 63 -17.13 5.29 17.24
CA TYR A 63 -16.19 5.36 16.15
C TYR A 63 -16.17 4.02 15.42
N ALA A 64 -16.31 4.06 14.10
CA ALA A 64 -16.31 2.88 13.26
C ALA A 64 -15.42 3.12 12.04
N THR A 65 -14.54 2.16 11.75
CA THR A 65 -13.64 2.13 10.59
C THR A 65 -13.15 0.69 10.37
N GLY A 66 -12.65 0.40 9.17
CA GLY A 66 -11.88 -0.81 8.91
C GLY A 66 -10.46 -0.74 9.49
N ASN A 67 -9.80 -1.89 9.60
CA ASN A 67 -8.39 -2.05 9.99
C ASN A 67 -8.04 -1.40 11.34
N LEU A 68 -8.88 -1.61 12.36
CA LEU A 68 -8.63 -1.10 13.71
C LEU A 68 -7.82 -2.12 14.53
N THR A 69 -6.67 -1.69 15.07
CA THR A 69 -5.95 -2.47 16.09
C THR A 69 -6.51 -2.11 17.46
N ILE A 70 -7.12 -3.09 18.15
CA ILE A 70 -7.67 -2.90 19.50
C ILE A 70 -6.75 -3.59 20.49
N TYR A 71 -6.25 -2.81 21.46
CA TYR A 71 -5.56 -3.37 22.62
C TYR A 71 -6.57 -3.59 23.74
N SER A 72 -6.90 -4.86 24.02
CA SER A 72 -7.74 -5.23 25.15
C SER A 72 -6.84 -5.66 26.32
N LEU A 73 -6.92 -4.93 27.43
CA LEU A 73 -6.36 -5.40 28.70
C LEU A 73 -7.28 -6.49 29.28
N PRO A 74 -6.73 -7.58 29.83
CA PRO A 74 -7.50 -8.65 30.46
C PRO A 74 -8.19 -8.21 31.76
#